data_AF-A0A7C4WE90-F1
#
_entry.id   AF-A0A7C4WE90-F1
#
_cell.length_a   1.000
_cell.length_b   1.000
_cell.length_c   1.000
_cell.angle_alpha   90.00
_cell.angle_beta   90.00
_cell.angle_gamma   90.00
#
_symmetry.space_group_name_H-M   'P 1'
#
loop_
_entity.id
_entity.type
_entity.pdbx_description
1 polymer ?
#
loop_
_entity_poly.entity_id
_entity_poly.type
_entity_poly.pdbx_seq_one_letter_code
_entity_poly.pdbx_strand_id
1 'polypeptide(L)'
;MGENNSKETSLKIGGLNSSQFIVPIGPFHPALLEGEFFKLKVDGEKIISADIKLGYNYRGIMKLAEERDYWKNIYLFERICG
;
A
#
# COMPACT_ATOMS: atom_id res chain seq x y z
N MET A 1 -26.95 -7.47 26.15
CA MET A 1 -26.57 -6.17 25.58
C MET A 1 -25.05 -6.07 25.68
N GLY A 2 -24.24 -6.29 24.66
CA GLY A 2 -24.44 -6.79 23.31
C GLY A 2 -23.05 -7.14 22.81
N GLU A 3 -22.88 -8.31 22.21
CA GLU A 3 -21.70 -8.63 21.41
C GLU A 3 -22.16 -9.52 20.26
N ASN A 4 -21.54 -9.28 19.10
CA ASN A 4 -21.40 -10.13 17.91
C ASN A 4 -22.20 -9.71 16.66
N ASN A 5 -21.42 -9.62 15.56
CA ASN A 5 -21.77 -9.59 14.13
C ASN A 5 -21.89 -8.26 13.38
N SER A 6 -20.74 -7.77 12.93
CA SER A 6 -20.56 -7.44 11.50
C SER A 6 -19.20 -7.99 11.04
N LYS A 7 -19.09 -9.32 10.89
CA LYS A 7 -19.13 -9.98 9.58
C LYS A 7 -18.06 -9.41 8.63
N GLU A 8 -16.96 -10.16 8.56
CA GLU A 8 -16.39 -10.66 7.31
C GLU A 8 -16.72 -9.87 6.04
N THR A 9 -15.66 -9.41 5.39
CA THR A 9 -15.57 -9.45 3.92
C THR A 9 -16.68 -8.68 3.21
N SER A 10 -16.66 -7.36 3.35
CA SER A 10 -17.35 -6.48 2.41
C SER A 10 -16.60 -6.43 1.07
N LEU A 11 -16.55 -7.57 0.37
CA LEU A 11 -16.76 -7.60 -1.08
C LEU A 11 -18.21 -7.16 -1.33
N LYS A 12 -18.55 -5.91 -0.97
CA LYS A 12 -19.69 -5.25 -1.55
C LYS A 12 -19.27 -4.89 -2.97
N ILE A 13 -19.58 -5.77 -3.91
CA ILE A 13 -19.91 -5.36 -5.28
C ILE A 13 -21.25 -4.62 -5.15
N GLY A 14 -21.21 -3.47 -4.48
CA GLY A 14 -22.34 -2.64 -4.13
C GLY A 14 -22.53 -1.64 -5.25
N GLY A 15 -23.40 -1.99 -6.19
CA GLY A 15 -23.85 -1.10 -7.25
C GLY A 15 -22.82 -0.85 -8.33
N LEU A 16 -22.92 -1.57 -9.45
CA LEU A 16 -22.34 -1.14 -10.71
C LEU A 16 -23.10 0.12 -11.15
N ASN A 17 -22.68 1.29 -10.67
CA ASN A 17 -22.89 2.52 -11.42
C ASN A 17 -22.05 2.37 -12.69
N SER A 18 -22.66 2.56 -13.85
CA SER A 18 -22.08 2.30 -15.18
C SER A 18 -20.84 3.13 -15.53
N SER A 19 -20.30 3.92 -14.59
CA SER A 19 -19.17 4.83 -14.79
C SER A 19 -18.07 4.71 -13.72
N GLN A 20 -17.96 3.56 -13.03
CA GLN A 20 -16.81 3.29 -12.15
C GLN A 20 -15.66 2.62 -12.93
N PHE A 21 -14.50 3.27 -12.91
CA PHE A 21 -13.27 2.79 -13.56
C PHE A 21 -12.18 2.56 -12.53
N ILE A 22 -11.32 1.56 -12.80
CA ILE A 22 -10.12 1.32 -12.01
C ILE A 22 -8.93 1.83 -12.80
N VAL A 23 -8.26 2.86 -12.28
CA VAL A 23 -7.03 3.42 -12.86
C VAL A 23 -5.85 2.88 -12.08
N PRO A 24 -5.02 2.00 -12.68
CA PRO A 24 -3.78 1.57 -12.06
C PRO A 24 -2.69 2.61 -12.28
N ILE A 25 -2.22 3.24 -11.21
CA ILE A 25 -0.97 3.99 -11.22
C ILE A 25 0.16 3.02 -10.89
N GLY A 26 0.93 2.70 -11.93
CA GLY A 26 2.02 1.73 -11.90
C GLY A 26 3.18 2.16 -10.99
N PRO A 27 4.05 1.20 -10.61
CA PRO A 27 5.21 1.49 -9.75
C PRO A 27 6.32 2.30 -10.43
N PHE A 28 6.26 2.46 -11.76
CA PHE A 28 7.16 3.30 -12.56
C PHE A 28 6.47 4.58 -13.07
N HIS A 29 5.36 4.96 -12.46
CA HIS A 29 4.65 6.15 -12.90
C HIS A 29 5.48 7.41 -12.56
N PRO A 30 5.75 8.32 -13.53
CA PRO A 30 6.63 9.48 -13.31
C PRO A 30 6.18 10.44 -12.21
N ALA A 31 4.90 10.41 -11.80
CA ALA A 31 4.41 11.24 -10.70
C ALA A 31 4.76 10.66 -9.31
N LEU A 32 5.31 9.45 -9.24
CA LEU A 32 5.72 8.81 -7.99
C LEU A 32 7.25 8.87 -7.87
N LEU A 33 7.73 9.44 -6.76
CA LEU A 33 9.15 9.45 -6.42
C LEU A 33 9.65 8.06 -6.02
N GLU A 34 8.78 7.29 -5.36
CA GLU A 34 9.06 5.95 -4.86
C GLU A 34 8.26 4.88 -5.61
N GLY A 35 8.72 3.62 -5.54
CA GLY A 35 8.05 2.46 -6.11
C GLY A 35 6.78 2.10 -5.34
N GLU A 36 5.68 2.77 -5.64
CA GLU A 36 4.38 2.54 -5.03
C GLU A 36 3.34 2.21 -6.10
N PHE A 37 2.41 1.31 -5.79
CA PHE A 37 1.35 0.95 -6.73
C PHE A 37 -0.01 1.34 -6.17
N PHE A 38 -0.74 2.16 -6.91
CA PHE A 38 -2.08 2.60 -6.52
C PHE A 38 -3.12 2.06 -7.50
N LYS A 39 -4.17 1.41 -6.96
CA LYS A 39 -5.39 1.14 -7.71
C LYS A 39 -6.44 2.15 -7.28
N LEU A 40 -6.68 3.15 -8.12
CA LEU A 40 -7.69 4.18 -7.85
C LEU A 40 -9.01 3.72 -8.44
N LYS A 41 -10.06 3.64 -7.61
CA LYS A 41 -11.44 3.49 -8.08
C LYS A 41 -12.02 4.89 -8.25
N VAL A 42 -12.30 5.24 -9.49
CA VAL A 42 -12.75 6.58 -9.89
C VAL A 42 -14.16 6.46 -10.45
N ASP A 43 -15.01 7.40 -10.07
CA ASP A 43 -16.32 7.63 -10.68
C ASP A 43 -16.28 8.98 -11.39
N GLY A 44 -16.17 8.94 -12.72
CA GLY A 44 -15.87 10.11 -13.54
C GLY A 44 -14.51 10.73 -13.19
N GLU A 45 -14.52 11.90 -12.55
CA GLU A 45 -13.33 12.63 -12.09
C GLU A 45 -13.09 12.50 -10.58
N LYS A 46 -14.02 11.86 -9.84
CA LYS A 46 -13.96 11.79 -8.38
C LYS A 46 -13.38 10.45 -7.92
N ILE A 47 -12.36 10.51 -7.06
CA ILE A 47 -11.77 9.32 -6.44
C ILE A 47 -12.68 8.86 -5.30
N ILE A 48 -13.21 7.63 -5.41
CA ILE A 48 -14.07 7.03 -4.37
C ILE A 48 -13.21 6.26 -3.36
N SER A 49 -12.22 5.49 -3.85
CA SER A 49 -11.33 4.70 -2.99
C SER A 49 -9.99 4.46 -3.66
N ALA A 50 -8.93 4.36 -2.87
CA ALA A 50 -7.59 4.00 -3.33
C ALA A 50 -7.11 2.74 -2.60
N ASP A 51 -6.77 1.69 -3.35
CA ASP A 51 -6.07 0.53 -2.81
C ASP A 51 -4.57 0.72 -3.05
N ILE A 52 -3.80 0.86 -1.97
CA ILE A 52 -2.36 1.10 -2.01
C ILE A 52 -1.63 -0.23 -1.80
N LYS A 53 -0.74 -0.59 -2.72
CA LYS A 53 0.18 -1.71 -2.57
C LYS A 53 1.59 -1.19 -2.39
N LEU A 54 2.03 -1.19 -1.14
CA LEU A 54 3.39 -0.87 -0.72
C LEU A 54 4.26 -2.13 -0.76
N GLY A 55 5.59 -1.93 -0.69
CA GLY A 55 6.54 -3.03 -0.49
C GLY A 55 7.41 -3.37 -1.70
N TYR A 56 7.37 -2.62 -2.79
CA TYR A 56 8.32 -2.79 -3.91
C TYR A 56 9.77 -2.48 -3.49
N ASN A 57 9.96 -1.61 -2.50
CA ASN A 57 11.26 -1.26 -1.91
C ASN A 57 11.54 -1.97 -0.56
N TYR A 58 10.83 -3.06 -0.25
CA TYR A 58 11.05 -3.79 1.00
C TYR A 58 12.40 -4.51 1.00
N ARG A 59 13.29 -4.12 1.92
CA ARG A 59 14.68 -4.60 2.00
C ARG A 59 14.97 -5.52 3.19
N GLY A 60 13.94 -5.90 3.97
CA GLY A 60 14.11 -6.81 5.12
C GLY A 60 15.05 -6.28 6.22
N ILE A 61 15.17 -4.96 6.36
CA ILE A 61 16.16 -4.30 7.21
C ILE A 61 16.09 -4.74 8.67
N MET A 62 14.87 -5.01 9.17
CA MET A 62 14.63 -5.46 10.55
C MET A 62 15.23 -6.84 10.81
N LYS A 63 15.00 -7.79 9.90
CA LYS A 63 15.57 -9.14 10.02
C LYS A 63 17.10 -9.10 9.96
N LEU A 64 17.61 -8.25 9.07
CA LEU A 64 19.04 -8.06 8.89
C LEU A 64 19.71 -7.38 10.10
N ALA A 65 18.97 -6.58 10.86
CA ALA A 65 19.45 -6.00 12.11
C ALA A 65 19.53 -7.02 13.26
N GLU A 66 18.69 -8.07 13.26
CA GLU A 66 18.75 -9.15 14.26
C GLU A 66 20.04 -9.97 14.16
N GLU A 67 20.59 -10.12 12.94
CA GLU A 67 21.76 -10.96 12.68
C GLU A 67 23.09 -10.21 12.87
N ARG A 68 23.06 -8.91 13.22
CA ARG A 68 24.23 -8.03 13.20
C ARG A 68 24.47 -7.32 14.54
N ASP A 69 25.74 -7.01 14.77
CA ASP A 69 26.19 -6.23 15.93
C ASP A 69 25.67 -4.78 15.88
N TYR A 70 25.46 -4.19 17.05
CA TYR A 70 24.99 -2.81 17.22
C TYR A 70 25.76 -1.79 16.38
N TRP A 71 27.10 -1.85 16.38
CA TRP A 71 27.96 -0.93 15.62
C TRP A 71 27.75 -1.01 14.10
N LYS A 72 27.41 -2.19 13.57
CA LYS A 72 27.12 -2.39 12.14
C LYS A 72 25.72 -1.91 11.80
N ASN A 73 24.78 -2.01 12.75
CA ASN A 73 23.41 -1.56 12.56
C ASN A 73 23.30 -0.04 12.41
N ILE A 74 24.24 0.74 12.98
CA ILE A 74 24.30 2.20 12.77
C ILE A 74 24.34 2.55 11.28
N TYR A 75 25.26 1.94 10.52
CA TYR A 75 25.38 2.14 9.07
C TYR A 75 24.23 1.54 8.26
N LEU A 76 23.55 0.54 8.83
CA LEU A 76 22.40 -0.08 8.19
C LEU A 76 21.18 0.84 8.25
N PHE A 77 20.97 1.51 9.38
CA PHE A 77 19.81 2.36 9.61
C PHE A 77 19.83 3.66 8.80
N GLU A 78 21.01 4.17 8.44
CA GLU A 78 21.15 5.30 7.51
C GLU A 78 20.49 5.04 6.15
N ARG A 79 20.32 3.77 5.77
CA ARG A 79 19.73 3.38 4.47
C ARG A 79 18.24 3.09 4.52
N ILE A 80 17.56 3.34 5.65
CA ILE A 80 16.10 3.11 5.76
C ILE A 80 15.34 4.07 4.84
N CYS A 81 15.70 5.35 4.85
CA CYS A 81 15.17 6.38 3.95
C CYS A 81 16.37 6.88 3.13
N GLY A 82 16.33 6.64 1.83
CA GLY A 82 17.33 7.08 0.86
C GLY A 82 16.64 7.54 -0.40
#